data_AF-A0A2R2IWW2-F1
#
_entry.id   AF-A0A2R2IWW2-F1
#
_cell.length_a   1.000
_cell.length_b   1.000
_cell.length_c   1.000
_cell.angle_alpha   90.00
_cell.angle_beta   90.00
_cell.angle_gamma   90.00
#
_symmetry.space_group_name_H-M   'P 1'
#
loop_
_entity.id
_entity.type
_entity.pdbx_description
1 polymer ?
#
loop_
_entity_poly.entity_id
_entity_poly.type
_entity_poly.pdbx_seq_one_letter_code
_entity_poly.pdbx_strand_id
1 'polypeptide(L)'
;MTPPVFPRRWLPLLWLPLLSACALRPPAAPVRYCPGGDALLIALDWPDEALRQRWQAYEACDSYRLLRILRANRAEPGRLASELDKLLADKSLSPASAALARLQLRQAQTQFRLQDQNEHQQQQLRDQQKRIDDQAAKLDALRRLELDLPKPNGLSEGSKR
;
A
#
# COMPACT_ATOMS: atom_id res chain seq x y z
N MET A 1 -35.54 44.24 -77.45
CA MET A 1 -34.87 44.08 -76.14
C MET A 1 -35.74 43.18 -75.28
N THR A 2 -35.38 41.91 -75.17
CA THR A 2 -36.09 40.89 -74.38
C THR A 2 -35.43 40.77 -73.01
N PRO A 3 -36.15 40.84 -71.88
CA PRO A 3 -35.55 40.64 -70.56
C PRO A 3 -35.25 39.15 -70.31
N PRO A 4 -34.14 38.81 -69.65
CA PRO A 4 -33.82 37.43 -69.29
C PRO A 4 -34.64 36.97 -68.08
N VAL A 5 -35.40 35.88 -68.25
CA VAL A 5 -36.12 35.18 -67.19
C VAL A 5 -35.15 34.21 -66.51
N PHE A 6 -34.67 34.54 -65.31
CA PHE A 6 -33.89 33.62 -64.49
C PHE A 6 -34.78 32.51 -63.91
N PRO A 7 -34.45 31.21 -64.10
CA PRO A 7 -35.24 30.12 -63.55
C PRO A 7 -35.00 29.99 -62.03
N ARG A 8 -35.97 30.48 -61.27
CA ARG A 8 -36.08 30.54 -59.80
C ARG A 8 -36.09 29.17 -59.06
N ARG A 9 -35.68 28.08 -59.71
CA ARG A 9 -35.84 26.68 -59.24
C ARG A 9 -34.57 26.01 -58.70
N TRP A 10 -33.40 26.66 -58.77
CA TRP A 10 -32.12 26.06 -58.38
C TRP A 10 -31.61 26.47 -56.98
N LEU A 11 -32.29 27.40 -56.32
CA LEU A 11 -31.96 27.83 -54.95
C LEU A 11 -32.12 26.75 -53.85
N PRO A 12 -33.05 25.77 -53.90
CA PRO A 12 -33.18 24.81 -52.80
C PRO A 12 -32.12 23.70 -52.83
N LEU A 13 -31.44 23.46 -53.96
CA LEU A 13 -30.44 22.38 -54.10
C LEU A 13 -29.08 22.73 -53.47
N LEU A 14 -28.76 24.02 -53.35
CA LEU A 14 -27.52 24.50 -52.70
C LEU A 14 -27.59 24.52 -51.17
N TRP A 15 -28.77 24.32 -50.57
CA TRP A 15 -28.97 24.32 -49.11
C TRP A 15 -28.85 22.91 -48.48
N LEU A 16 -28.93 21.86 -49.28
CA LEU A 16 -28.76 20.46 -48.84
C LEU A 16 -27.37 20.15 -48.23
N PRO A 17 -26.22 20.66 -48.71
CA PRO A 17 -24.93 20.36 -48.08
C PRO A 17 -24.76 21.03 -46.70
N LEU A 18 -25.43 22.15 -46.42
CA LEU A 18 -25.35 22.85 -45.13
C LEU A 18 -26.03 22.06 -43.98
N LEU A 19 -27.02 21.22 -44.29
CA LEU A 19 -27.66 20.35 -43.30
C LEU A 19 -26.79 19.12 -42.96
N SER A 20 -25.92 18.68 -43.88
CA SER A 20 -25.00 17.56 -43.61
C SER A 20 -23.91 17.91 -42.60
N ALA A 21 -23.53 19.18 -42.50
CA ALA A 21 -22.53 19.67 -41.54
C ALA A 21 -23.06 19.70 -40.08
N CYS A 22 -24.38 19.71 -39.88
CA CYS A 22 -24.99 19.78 -38.54
C CYS A 22 -25.26 18.38 -37.93
N ALA A 23 -25.05 17.30 -38.69
CA ALA A 23 -25.29 15.93 -38.24
C ALA A 23 -24.07 15.27 -37.56
N LEU A 24 -22.85 15.83 -37.70
CA LEU A 24 -21.68 15.39 -36.94
C LEU A 24 -21.61 16.09 -35.58
N ARG A 25 -22.63 15.89 -34.74
CA ARG A 25 -22.46 16.15 -33.31
C ARG A 25 -21.71 14.95 -32.74
N PRO A 26 -20.45 15.09 -32.27
CA PRO A 26 -19.76 13.98 -31.62
C PRO A 26 -20.64 13.51 -30.45
N PRO A 27 -20.81 12.19 -30.27
CA PRO A 27 -21.59 11.68 -29.15
C PRO A 27 -20.99 12.24 -27.87
N ALA A 28 -21.85 12.82 -27.01
CA ALA A 28 -21.42 13.35 -25.72
C ALA A 28 -20.65 12.24 -24.99
N ALA A 29 -19.38 12.50 -24.67
CA ALA A 29 -18.58 11.53 -23.92
C ALA A 29 -19.34 11.16 -22.63
N PRO A 30 -19.41 9.87 -22.27
CA PRO A 30 -20.12 9.47 -21.08
C PRO A 30 -19.51 10.17 -19.86
N VAL A 31 -20.36 10.84 -19.07
CA VAL A 31 -19.94 11.42 -17.80
C VAL A 31 -19.46 10.29 -16.92
N ARG A 32 -18.14 10.24 -16.65
CA ARG A 32 -17.53 9.25 -15.79
C ARG A 32 -17.42 9.84 -14.39
N TYR A 33 -18.12 9.22 -13.43
CA TYR A 33 -17.98 9.55 -12.02
C TYR A 33 -16.72 8.91 -11.47
N CYS A 34 -15.94 9.67 -10.70
CA CYS A 34 -14.79 9.10 -10.01
C CYS A 34 -15.26 7.98 -9.07
N PRO A 35 -14.65 6.78 -9.17
CA PRO A 35 -14.99 5.67 -8.29
C PRO A 35 -14.74 6.03 -6.83
N GLY A 36 -15.69 5.65 -5.96
CA GLY A 36 -15.65 5.92 -4.53
C GLY A 36 -14.60 5.08 -3.78
N GLY A 37 -14.54 5.28 -2.46
CA GLY A 37 -13.57 4.62 -1.58
C GLY A 37 -13.64 3.09 -1.63
N ASP A 38 -14.84 2.51 -1.73
CA ASP A 38 -15.01 1.05 -1.74
C ASP A 38 -14.40 0.41 -2.99
N ALA A 39 -14.58 1.05 -4.16
CA ALA A 39 -13.98 0.60 -5.40
C ALA A 39 -12.45 0.69 -5.37
N LEU A 40 -11.90 1.70 -4.68
CA LEU A 40 -10.46 1.82 -4.43
C LEU A 40 -9.98 0.67 -3.54
N LEU A 41 -10.67 0.38 -2.44
CA LEU A 41 -10.27 -0.68 -1.51
C LEU A 41 -10.28 -2.05 -2.19
N ILE A 42 -11.31 -2.34 -2.99
CA ILE A 42 -11.38 -3.59 -3.77
C ILE A 42 -10.25 -3.66 -4.81
N ALA A 43 -9.90 -2.52 -5.44
CA ALA A 43 -8.87 -2.46 -6.47
C ALA A 43 -7.44 -2.57 -5.92
N LEU A 44 -7.24 -2.49 -4.60
CA LEU A 44 -5.93 -2.73 -3.99
C LEU A 44 -5.45 -4.17 -4.28
N ASP A 45 -6.35 -5.15 -4.28
CA ASP A 45 -6.01 -6.57 -4.44
C ASP A 45 -5.97 -7.05 -5.90
N TRP A 46 -6.28 -6.18 -6.86
CA TRP A 46 -6.29 -6.57 -8.26
C TRP A 46 -4.88 -6.70 -8.86
N PRO A 47 -4.69 -7.55 -9.88
CA PRO A 47 -3.45 -7.55 -10.65
C PRO A 47 -3.29 -6.21 -11.41
N ASP A 48 -2.04 -5.81 -11.67
CA ASP A 48 -1.74 -4.50 -12.29
C ASP A 48 -2.38 -4.34 -13.68
N GLU A 49 -2.51 -5.42 -14.44
CA GLU A 49 -3.13 -5.40 -15.78
C GLU A 49 -4.63 -5.08 -15.69
N ALA A 50 -5.36 -5.75 -14.79
CA ALA A 50 -6.78 -5.49 -14.54
C ALA A 50 -6.99 -4.07 -13.99
N LEU A 51 -6.06 -3.61 -13.14
CA LEU A 51 -6.07 -2.23 -12.65
C LEU A 51 -5.93 -1.24 -13.80
N ARG A 52 -4.91 -1.37 -14.65
CA ARG A 52 -4.69 -0.44 -15.78
C ARG A 52 -5.90 -0.41 -16.71
N GLN A 53 -6.43 -1.56 -17.10
CA GLN A 53 -7.58 -1.63 -18.00
C GLN A 53 -8.83 -0.94 -17.42
N ARG A 54 -9.08 -1.11 -16.11
CA ARG A 54 -10.28 -0.58 -15.45
C ARG A 54 -10.11 0.85 -14.96
N TRP A 55 -8.89 1.28 -14.62
CA TRP A 55 -8.60 2.58 -14.03
C TRP A 55 -7.90 3.59 -14.96
N GLN A 56 -7.49 3.20 -16.18
CA GLN A 56 -6.95 4.14 -17.20
C GLN A 56 -7.87 5.34 -17.45
N ALA A 57 -9.18 5.14 -17.29
CA ALA A 57 -10.21 6.13 -17.48
C ALA A 57 -10.28 7.18 -16.35
N TYR A 58 -9.63 6.91 -15.21
CA TYR A 58 -9.79 7.65 -13.96
C TYR A 58 -8.44 8.20 -13.47
N GLU A 59 -7.45 8.36 -14.35
CA GLU A 59 -6.12 8.87 -13.96
C GLU A 59 -6.18 10.27 -13.33
N ALA A 60 -7.17 11.07 -13.72
CA ALA A 60 -7.42 12.39 -13.16
C ALA A 60 -8.15 12.38 -11.80
N CYS A 61 -8.63 11.22 -11.34
CA CYS A 61 -9.36 11.11 -10.07
C CYS A 61 -8.40 10.98 -8.88
N ASP A 62 -8.70 11.69 -7.79
CA ASP A 62 -7.95 11.59 -6.53
C ASP A 62 -7.89 10.15 -5.98
N SER A 63 -8.97 9.38 -6.16
CA SER A 63 -9.03 7.98 -5.74
C SER A 63 -7.99 7.12 -6.46
N TYR A 64 -7.69 7.40 -7.72
CA TYR A 64 -6.63 6.70 -8.44
C TYR A 64 -5.23 7.10 -7.95
N ARG A 65 -5.01 8.40 -7.67
CA ARG A 65 -3.75 8.89 -7.09
C ARG A 65 -3.49 8.25 -5.72
N LEU A 66 -4.52 8.16 -4.88
CA LEU A 66 -4.46 7.50 -3.58
C LEU A 66 -4.19 5.99 -3.73
N LEU A 67 -4.87 5.31 -4.66
CA LEU A 67 -4.66 3.89 -4.95
C LEU A 67 -3.22 3.56 -5.33
N ARG A 68 -2.60 4.39 -6.19
CA ARG A 68 -1.19 4.23 -6.58
C ARG A 68 -0.26 4.30 -5.38
N ILE A 69 -0.46 5.27 -4.49
CA ILE A 69 0.40 5.45 -3.31
C ILE A 69 0.25 4.30 -2.33
N LEU A 70 -0.98 3.82 -2.10
CA LEU A 70 -1.24 2.67 -1.23
C LEU A 70 -0.61 1.38 -1.79
N ARG A 71 -0.68 1.14 -3.11
CA ARG A 71 -0.06 -0.03 -3.72
C ARG A 71 1.47 0.04 -3.75
N ALA A 72 2.02 1.21 -4.08
CA ALA A 72 3.47 1.41 -4.16
C ALA A 72 4.17 1.20 -2.81
N ASN A 73 3.51 1.58 -1.70
CA ASN A 73 4.10 1.54 -0.37
C ASN A 73 3.50 0.45 0.54
N ARG A 74 2.88 -0.58 -0.03
CA ARG A 74 2.19 -1.65 0.72
C ARG A 74 3.06 -2.39 1.74
N ALA A 75 4.35 -2.53 1.45
CA ALA A 75 5.31 -3.24 2.29
C ALA A 75 6.05 -2.33 3.28
N GLU A 76 5.98 -1.01 3.12
CA GLU A 76 6.76 -0.05 3.89
C GLU A 76 5.83 0.96 4.59
N PRO A 77 5.33 0.65 5.80
CA PRO A 77 4.35 1.49 6.49
C PRO A 77 4.90 2.90 6.80
N GLY A 78 6.21 3.02 7.05
CA GLY A 78 6.86 4.31 7.28
C GLY A 78 6.86 5.23 6.04
N ARG A 79 7.19 4.69 4.85
CA ARG A 79 7.13 5.47 3.60
C ARG A 79 5.70 5.79 3.22
N LEU A 80 4.79 4.83 3.37
CA LEU A 80 3.36 5.01 3.14
C LEU A 80 2.80 6.17 3.98
N ALA A 81 3.15 6.24 5.26
CA ALA A 81 2.73 7.34 6.12
C ALA A 81 3.21 8.71 5.60
N SER A 82 4.47 8.81 5.16
CA SER A 82 5.01 10.07 4.63
C SER A 82 4.35 10.51 3.31
N GLU A 83 4.05 9.57 2.42
CA GLU A 83 3.40 9.87 1.13
C GLU A 83 1.93 10.23 1.32
N LEU A 84 1.23 9.58 2.26
CA LEU A 84 -0.14 9.95 2.62
C LEU A 84 -0.20 11.33 3.28
N ASP A 85 0.79 11.71 4.08
CA ASP A 85 0.84 13.04 4.68
C ASP A 85 1.06 14.14 3.63
N LYS A 86 1.96 13.91 2.66
CA LYS A 86 2.14 14.79 1.49
C LYS A 86 0.85 14.94 0.69
N LEU A 87 0.15 13.83 0.43
CA LEU A 87 -1.14 13.87 -0.25
C LEU A 87 -2.16 14.69 0.54
N LEU A 88 -2.26 14.48 1.86
CA LEU A 88 -3.21 15.21 2.71
C LEU A 88 -2.91 16.70 2.81
N ALA A 89 -1.65 17.11 2.63
CA ALA A 89 -1.26 18.50 2.52
C ALA A 89 -1.75 19.15 1.20
N ASP A 90 -1.90 18.36 0.12
CA ASP A 90 -2.52 18.82 -1.13
C ASP A 90 -4.02 19.08 -0.90
N LYS A 91 -4.40 20.37 -0.81
CA LYS A 91 -5.80 20.81 -0.62
C LYS A 91 -6.74 20.48 -1.78
N SER A 92 -6.23 19.90 -2.87
CA SER A 92 -7.02 19.53 -4.05
C SER A 92 -7.81 18.23 -3.85
N LEU A 93 -7.52 17.47 -2.78
CA LEU A 93 -8.18 16.19 -2.54
C LEU A 93 -9.65 16.36 -2.18
N SER A 94 -10.49 15.52 -2.81
CA SER A 94 -11.88 15.34 -2.40
C SER A 94 -11.97 14.93 -0.92
N PRO A 95 -12.98 15.42 -0.17
CA PRO A 95 -13.09 15.18 1.27
C PRO A 95 -13.22 13.69 1.62
N ALA A 96 -13.85 12.88 0.76
CA ALA A 96 -13.95 11.44 0.94
C ALA A 96 -12.58 10.75 0.81
N SER A 97 -11.77 11.12 -0.20
CA SER A 97 -10.41 10.58 -0.36
C SER A 97 -9.48 11.01 0.78
N ALA A 98 -9.62 12.25 1.27
CA ALA A 98 -8.87 12.75 2.41
C ALA A 98 -9.22 12.01 3.71
N ALA A 99 -10.50 11.71 3.94
CA ALA A 99 -10.92 10.91 5.10
C ALA A 99 -10.32 9.49 5.06
N LEU A 100 -10.33 8.85 3.89
CA LEU A 100 -9.74 7.53 3.70
C LEU A 100 -8.22 7.56 3.88
N ALA A 101 -7.53 8.53 3.29
CA ALA A 101 -6.08 8.71 3.46
C ALA A 101 -5.69 8.92 4.94
N ARG A 102 -6.46 9.70 5.71
CA ARG A 102 -6.24 9.87 7.16
C ARG A 102 -6.43 8.57 7.94
N LEU A 103 -7.42 7.76 7.58
CA LEU A 103 -7.65 6.47 8.22
C LEU A 103 -6.49 5.50 7.93
N GLN A 104 -6.04 5.45 6.68
CA GLN A 104 -4.89 4.64 6.26
C GLN A 104 -3.60 5.11 6.94
N LEU A 105 -3.39 6.42 7.09
CA LEU A 105 -2.26 6.99 7.83
C LEU A 105 -2.23 6.49 9.28
N ARG A 106 -3.37 6.55 9.98
CA ARG A 106 -3.48 6.05 11.37
C ARG A 106 -3.18 4.56 11.45
N GLN A 107 -3.71 3.78 10.50
CA GLN A 107 -3.45 2.33 10.43
C GLN A 107 -1.96 2.02 10.18
N ALA A 108 -1.30 2.77 9.31
CA ALA A 108 0.13 2.60 9.05
C ALA A 108 0.98 2.95 10.28
N GLN A 109 0.63 4.02 10.99
CA GLN A 109 1.31 4.42 12.23
C GLN A 109 1.12 3.39 13.35
N THR A 110 -0.07 2.81 13.49
CA THR A 110 -0.29 1.74 14.48
C THR A 110 0.46 0.47 14.11
N GLN A 111 0.49 0.07 12.85
CA GLN A 111 1.29 -1.06 12.37
C GLN A 111 2.77 -0.87 12.63
N PHE A 112 3.31 0.32 12.34
CA PHE A 112 4.71 0.64 12.61
C PHE A 112 5.04 0.52 14.10
N ARG A 113 4.21 1.08 14.99
CA ARG A 113 4.40 0.95 16.45
C ARG A 113 4.34 -0.50 16.92
N LEU A 114 3.44 -1.31 16.35
CA LEU A 114 3.34 -2.73 16.69
C LEU A 114 4.57 -3.51 16.22
N GLN A 115 5.10 -3.16 15.05
CA GLN A 115 6.34 -3.73 14.53
C GLN A 115 7.52 -3.39 15.43
N ASP A 116 7.69 -2.12 15.81
CA ASP A 116 8.73 -1.68 16.75
C ASP A 116 8.63 -2.47 18.08
N GLN A 117 7.43 -2.59 18.65
CA GLN A 117 7.21 -3.36 19.87
C GLN A 117 7.61 -4.84 19.71
N ASN A 118 7.30 -5.43 18.56
CA ASN A 118 7.67 -6.81 18.27
C ASN A 118 9.19 -6.98 18.18
N GLU A 119 9.89 -6.06 17.50
CA GLU A 119 11.34 -6.07 17.39
C GLU A 119 12.01 -5.95 18.76
N HIS A 120 11.51 -5.06 19.64
CA HIS A 120 11.98 -4.94 21.01
C HIS A 120 11.77 -6.24 21.82
N GLN A 121 10.60 -6.86 21.69
CA GLN A 121 10.32 -8.15 22.36
C GLN A 121 11.24 -9.27 21.84
N GLN A 122 11.44 -9.35 20.53
CA GLN A 122 12.37 -10.33 19.94
C GLN A 122 13.81 -10.11 20.42
N GLN A 123 14.24 -8.86 20.55
CA GLN A 123 15.57 -8.53 21.07
C GLN A 123 15.71 -8.97 22.54
N GLN A 124 14.71 -8.70 23.37
CA GLN A 124 14.69 -9.16 24.76
C GLN A 124 14.76 -10.69 24.87
N LEU A 125 14.04 -11.41 24.02
CA LEU A 125 14.09 -12.88 23.98
C LEU A 125 15.48 -13.39 23.58
N ARG A 126 16.14 -12.77 22.60
CA ARG A 126 17.52 -13.13 22.21
C ARG A 126 18.51 -12.89 23.35
N ASP A 127 18.37 -11.79 24.06
CA ASP A 127 19.25 -11.48 25.19
C ASP A 127 19.00 -12.39 26.39
N GLN A 128 17.75 -12.79 26.63
CA GLN A 128 17.42 -13.81 27.64
C GLN A 128 18.00 -15.18 27.25
N GLN A 129 17.86 -15.59 25.99
CA GLN A 129 18.42 -16.86 25.51
C GLN A 129 19.94 -16.90 25.70
N LYS A 130 20.66 -15.83 25.35
CA LYS A 130 22.11 -15.74 25.58
C LYS A 130 22.48 -15.92 27.06
N ARG A 131 21.71 -15.31 27.97
CA ARG A 131 21.94 -15.45 29.42
C ARG A 131 21.73 -16.89 29.90
N ILE A 132 20.74 -17.58 29.34
CA ILE A 132 20.47 -19.00 29.62
C ILE A 132 21.63 -19.85 29.11
N ASP A 133 22.10 -19.61 27.88
CA ASP A 133 23.22 -20.34 27.28
C ASP A 133 24.52 -20.11 28.08
N ASP A 134 24.78 -18.88 28.52
CA ASP A 134 25.93 -18.54 29.39
C ASP A 134 25.85 -19.26 30.75
N GLN A 135 24.65 -19.35 31.33
CA GLN A 135 24.43 -20.08 32.59
C GLN A 135 24.62 -21.58 32.38
N ALA A 136 24.11 -22.15 31.29
CA ALA A 136 24.30 -23.55 30.94
C ALA A 136 25.80 -23.88 30.74
N ALA A 137 26.53 -23.03 30.03
CA ALA A 137 27.98 -23.18 29.85
C ALA A 137 28.73 -23.13 31.19
N LYS A 138 28.33 -22.25 32.13
CA LYS A 138 28.90 -22.21 33.48
C LYS A 138 28.59 -23.47 34.28
N LEU A 139 27.36 -23.99 34.20
CA LEU A 139 26.99 -25.25 34.86
C LEU A 139 27.77 -26.44 34.30
N ASP A 140 27.97 -26.49 32.99
CA ASP A 140 28.77 -27.55 32.37
C ASP A 140 30.27 -27.42 32.72
N ALA A 141 30.79 -26.20 32.82
CA ALA A 141 32.14 -25.98 33.33
C ALA A 141 32.29 -26.45 34.79
N LEU A 142 31.30 -26.16 35.65
CA LEU A 142 31.28 -26.64 37.04
C LEU A 142 31.21 -28.17 37.10
N ARG A 143 30.37 -28.83 36.29
CA ARG A 143 30.31 -30.30 36.20
C ARG A 143 31.64 -30.92 35.76
N ARG A 144 32.34 -30.30 34.81
CA ARG A 144 33.68 -30.77 34.40
C ARG A 144 34.68 -30.67 35.54
N LEU A 145 34.67 -29.55 36.27
CA LEU A 145 35.50 -29.39 37.45
C LEU A 145 35.16 -30.43 38.54
N GLU A 146 33.88 -30.72 38.77
CA GLU A 146 33.45 -31.80 39.69
C GLU A 146 33.95 -33.18 39.25
N LEU A 147 34.01 -33.46 37.95
CA LEU A 147 34.55 -34.71 37.40
C LEU A 147 36.09 -34.79 37.51
N ASP A 148 36.77 -33.66 37.38
CA ASP A 148 38.23 -33.55 37.50
C ASP A 148 38.71 -33.48 38.97
N LEU A 149 37.79 -33.36 39.94
CA LEU A 149 38.14 -33.45 41.35
C LEU A 149 38.57 -34.89 41.68
N PRO A 150 39.80 -35.11 42.20
CA PRO A 150 40.21 -36.44 42.63
C PRO A 150 39.27 -36.90 43.74
N LYS A 151 38.68 -38.10 43.59
CA LYS A 151 38.03 -38.82 44.69
C LYS A 151 38.96 -38.73 45.91
N PRO A 152 38.50 -38.28 47.08
CA PRO A 152 39.35 -38.26 48.26
C PRO A 152 39.75 -39.70 48.58
N ASN A 153 40.96 -40.07 48.15
CA ASN A 153 41.64 -41.26 48.59
C ASN A 153 42.16 -40.98 50.00
N GLY A 154 41.59 -41.70 50.96
CA GLY A 154 42.21 -41.87 52.27
C GLY A 154 41.29 -41.66 53.45
N LEU A 155 40.32 -42.57 53.63
CA LEU A 155 40.03 -43.18 54.94
C LEU A 155 39.42 -44.57 54.71
N SER A 156 40.17 -45.44 54.02
CA SER A 156 40.02 -46.88 54.16
C SER A 156 41.08 -47.36 55.16
N GLU A 157 40.60 -48.10 56.16
CA GLU A 157 41.34 -49.01 57.04
C GLU A 157 42.21 -48.42 58.17
N GLY A 158 41.87 -48.84 59.39
CA GLY A 158 42.83 -48.95 60.48
C GLY A 158 42.46 -48.20 61.76
N SER A 159 41.59 -48.78 62.59
CA SER A 159 41.95 -49.01 64.00
C SER A 159 40.85 -49.81 64.70
N LYS A 160 40.98 -51.15 64.64
CA LYS A 160 40.55 -51.98 65.76
C LYS A 160 41.49 -51.68 66.93
N ARG A 161 40.96 -51.15 68.02
CA ARG A 161 41.39 -51.47 69.40
C ARG A 161 40.35 -50.96 70.38
#